data_AF-A0A367IKE4-F1
#
_entry.id   AF-A0A367IKE4-F1
#
_cell.length_a   1.000
_cell.length_b   1.000
_cell.length_c   1.000
_cell.angle_alpha   90.00
_cell.angle_beta   90.00
_cell.angle_gamma   90.00
#
_symmetry.space_group_name_H-M   'P 1'
#
loop_
_entity.id
_entity.type
_entity.pdbx_description
1 polymer ?
#
loop_
_entity_poly.entity_id
_entity_poly.type
_entity_poly.pdbx_seq_one_letter_code
_entity_poly.pdbx_strand_id
1 'polypeptide(L)'
;IKKENNSLTKMIECAQEKGASARVARSMGINVRNAQRWWKHEMKGRPSTFTDEHDSYLIELIDDDSQIIVSDIMERLTEKFEGFSISNSQLNHNLKNDLCLTMKKVTFEAEARNSKENLQQRFDWFMQWKDSDIDFTGNCVFIDEAGFHINMLLEPVLVSPSHTIIGAIHSGSVLFVQLRKPPSKKEPLGQQTSKKRKTTNKG
;
A
#
# COMPACT_ATOMS: atom_id res chain seq x y z
N ILE A 1 15.76 11.05 -10.05
CA ILE A 1 16.89 11.63 -9.28
C ILE A 1 17.06 13.07 -9.75
N LYS A 2 16.43 14.03 -9.06
CA LYS A 2 16.74 15.45 -9.31
C LYS A 2 18.21 15.62 -8.89
N LYS A 3 19.07 16.08 -9.79
CA LYS A 3 20.37 16.63 -9.41
C LYS A 3 20.06 17.85 -8.55
N GLU A 4 19.96 17.67 -7.24
CA GLU A 4 20.02 18.80 -6.33
C GLU A 4 21.33 19.51 -6.61
N ASN A 5 21.21 20.82 -6.86
CA ASN A 5 22.34 21.65 -7.19
C ASN A 5 23.24 21.75 -5.95
N ASN A 6 24.21 20.83 -5.82
CA ASN A 6 25.17 20.74 -4.71
C ASN A 6 25.79 22.11 -4.35
N SER A 7 25.99 22.98 -5.34
CA SER A 7 26.50 24.34 -5.15
C SER A 7 25.53 25.27 -4.40
N LEU A 8 24.22 25.06 -4.52
CA LEU A 8 23.20 25.82 -3.79
C LEU A 8 23.18 25.39 -2.32
N THR A 9 23.08 24.09 -2.06
CA THR A 9 23.03 23.51 -0.71
C THR A 9 24.28 23.88 0.09
N LYS A 10 25.47 23.69 -0.48
CA LYS A 10 26.74 24.11 0.15
C LYS A 10 26.81 25.61 0.42
N MET A 11 26.25 26.43 -0.46
CA MET A 11 26.24 27.88 -0.27
C MET A 11 25.27 28.30 0.84
N ILE A 12 24.13 27.60 0.99
CA ILE A 12 23.17 27.85 2.07
C ILE A 12 23.81 27.53 3.43
N GLU A 13 24.34 26.32 3.58
CA GLU A 13 25.00 25.83 4.80
C GLU A 13 26.16 26.75 5.22
N CYS A 14 27.11 27.01 4.32
CA CYS A 14 28.24 27.91 4.59
C CYS A 14 27.81 29.36 4.89
N ALA A 15 26.70 29.84 4.30
CA ALA A 15 26.22 31.21 4.53
C ALA A 15 25.51 31.34 5.88
N GLN A 16 24.84 30.28 6.37
CA GLN A 16 24.29 30.22 7.73
C GLN A 16 25.43 30.24 8.77
N GLU A 17 26.44 29.38 8.62
CA GLU A 17 27.60 29.31 9.53
C GLU A 17 28.40 30.63 9.60
N LYS A 18 28.54 31.32 8.45
CA LYS A 18 29.37 32.52 8.33
C LYS A 18 28.58 33.84 8.31
N GLY A 19 27.25 33.80 8.38
CA GLY A 19 26.37 34.98 8.38
C GLY A 19 26.50 35.93 7.18
N ALA A 20 27.06 35.49 6.04
CA ALA A 20 27.36 36.40 4.92
C ALA A 20 27.40 35.71 3.55
N SER A 21 26.26 35.65 2.85
CA SER A 21 26.13 35.03 1.51
C SER A 21 27.10 35.59 0.46
N ALA A 22 27.38 36.90 0.48
CA ALA A 22 28.33 37.54 -0.44
C ALA A 22 29.79 37.14 -0.20
N ARG A 23 30.16 36.84 1.05
CA ARG A 23 31.51 36.38 1.40
C ARG A 23 31.71 34.94 0.96
N VAL A 24 30.70 34.10 1.19
CA VAL A 24 30.68 32.68 0.76
C VAL A 24 30.71 32.56 -0.77
N ALA A 25 29.93 33.38 -1.48
CA ALA A 25 29.91 33.40 -2.94
C ALA A 25 31.31 33.67 -3.54
N ARG A 26 32.05 34.64 -2.97
CA ARG A 26 33.42 34.95 -3.39
C ARG A 26 34.38 33.79 -3.16
N SER A 27 34.29 33.11 -2.02
CA SER A 27 35.14 31.94 -1.74
C SER A 27 34.84 30.73 -2.64
N MET A 28 33.63 30.64 -3.17
CA MET A 28 33.20 29.52 -4.04
C MET A 28 33.31 29.85 -5.54
N GLY A 29 33.81 31.03 -5.91
CA GLY A 29 33.86 31.47 -7.31
C GLY A 29 32.49 31.70 -7.96
N ILE A 30 31.44 31.87 -7.14
CA ILE A 30 30.06 32.07 -7.59
C ILE A 30 29.80 33.58 -7.71
N ASN A 31 29.08 34.00 -8.76
CA ASN A 31 28.67 35.39 -8.91
C ASN A 31 27.83 35.84 -7.69
N VAL A 32 28.29 36.89 -7.00
CA VAL A 32 27.71 37.40 -5.75
C VAL A 32 26.22 37.76 -5.91
N ARG A 33 25.83 38.35 -7.04
CA ARG A 33 24.44 38.76 -7.29
C ARG A 33 23.53 37.54 -7.48
N ASN A 34 24.02 36.50 -8.14
CA ASN A 34 23.29 35.24 -8.28
C ASN A 34 23.16 34.53 -6.94
N ALA A 35 24.24 34.46 -6.15
CA ALA A 35 24.23 33.85 -4.83
C ALA A 35 23.27 34.58 -3.86
N GLN A 36 23.25 35.92 -3.88
CA GLN A 36 22.29 36.70 -3.09
C GLN A 36 20.85 36.49 -3.55
N ARG A 37 20.59 36.36 -4.86
CA ARG A 37 19.25 36.04 -5.41
C ARG A 37 18.80 34.65 -4.98
N TRP A 38 19.67 33.66 -5.07
CA TRP A 38 19.42 32.29 -4.63
C TRP A 38 19.15 32.22 -3.13
N TRP A 39 19.99 32.84 -2.31
CA TRP A 39 19.78 32.95 -0.87
C TRP A 39 18.44 33.60 -0.52
N LYS A 40 18.09 34.70 -1.19
CA LYS A 40 16.80 35.39 -0.99
C LYS A 40 15.61 34.55 -1.43
N HIS A 41 15.78 33.70 -2.44
CA HIS A 41 14.74 32.79 -2.91
C HIS A 41 14.56 31.64 -1.92
N GLU A 42 15.66 31.08 -1.39
CA GLU A 42 15.62 29.96 -0.45
C GLU A 42 15.07 30.36 0.92
N MET A 43 15.50 31.51 1.43
CA MET A 43 14.98 32.07 2.69
C MET A 43 13.49 32.49 2.59
N LYS A 44 12.93 32.50 1.38
CA LYS A 44 11.49 32.71 1.13
C LYS A 44 10.72 31.41 0.97
N GLY A 45 11.36 30.26 1.07
CA GLY A 45 10.66 28.98 1.15
C GLY A 45 9.67 29.00 2.31
N ARG A 46 8.47 28.44 2.08
CA ARG A 46 7.53 28.22 3.18
C ARG A 46 8.19 27.25 4.16
N PRO A 47 8.30 27.59 5.46
CA PRO A 47 8.78 26.65 6.46
C PRO A 47 8.02 25.32 6.36
N SER A 48 8.72 24.20 6.52
CA SER A 48 8.04 22.91 6.62
C SER A 48 7.02 22.98 7.75
N THR A 49 5.88 22.34 7.54
CA THR A 49 4.87 22.20 8.62
C THR A 49 5.35 21.16 9.63
N PHE A 50 6.21 20.23 9.23
CA PHE A 50 6.86 19.26 10.11
C PHE A 50 8.17 19.79 10.67
N THR A 51 8.40 19.51 11.94
CA THR A 51 9.65 19.73 12.65
C THR A 51 10.27 18.38 12.99
N ASP A 52 11.56 18.37 13.31
CA ASP A 52 12.27 17.14 13.71
C ASP A 52 11.62 16.46 14.94
N GLU A 53 10.95 17.24 15.80
CA GLU A 53 10.18 16.72 16.95
C GLU A 53 8.93 15.95 16.51
N HIS A 54 8.22 16.44 15.49
CA HIS A 54 7.06 15.74 14.91
C HIS A 54 7.50 14.43 14.25
N ASP A 55 8.61 14.46 13.53
CA ASP A 55 9.17 13.31 12.83
C ASP A 55 9.65 12.23 13.80
N SER A 56 10.34 12.63 14.88
CA SER A 56 10.76 11.72 15.93
C SER A 56 9.57 11.03 16.60
N TYR A 57 8.52 11.79 16.91
CA TYR A 57 7.30 11.21 17.48
C TYR A 57 6.59 10.26 16.51
N LEU A 58 6.55 10.58 15.22
CA LEU A 58 5.97 9.70 14.21
C LEU A 58 6.70 8.35 14.14
N ILE A 59 8.04 8.36 14.22
CA ILE A 59 8.83 7.13 14.23
C ILE A 59 8.53 6.30 15.47
N GLU A 60 8.58 6.90 16.67
CA GLU A 60 8.25 6.21 17.93
C GLU A 60 6.84 5.59 17.87
N LEU A 61 5.86 6.35 17.37
CA LEU A 61 4.48 5.91 17.26
C LEU A 61 4.31 4.69 16.34
N ILE A 62 5.07 4.63 15.24
CA ILE A 62 4.99 3.56 14.24
C ILE A 62 5.78 2.33 14.70
N ASP A 63 6.89 2.54 15.41
CA ASP A 63 7.66 1.44 16.01
C ASP A 63 6.85 0.73 17.11
N ASP A 64 6.04 1.47 17.87
CA ASP A 64 5.12 0.93 18.87
C ASP A 64 3.95 0.16 18.23
N ASP A 65 3.35 0.69 17.16
CA ASP A 65 2.24 0.05 16.43
C ASP A 65 2.37 0.21 14.91
N SER A 66 3.00 -0.78 14.27
CA SER A 66 3.16 -0.82 12.81
C SER A 66 1.85 -0.95 12.02
N GLN A 67 0.72 -1.22 12.68
CA GLN A 67 -0.60 -1.35 12.05
C GLN A 67 -1.46 -0.08 12.18
N ILE A 68 -0.91 0.98 12.77
CA ILE A 68 -1.63 2.24 12.98
C ILE A 68 -2.13 2.84 11.65
N ILE A 69 -3.37 3.33 11.67
CA ILE A 69 -4.02 3.93 10.51
C ILE A 69 -3.68 5.42 10.44
N VAL A 70 -3.59 5.96 9.22
CA VAL A 70 -3.29 7.39 8.97
C VAL A 70 -4.22 8.34 9.74
N SER A 71 -5.51 8.00 9.89
CA SER A 71 -6.47 8.77 10.69
C SER A 71 -6.03 8.90 12.14
N ASP A 72 -5.57 7.80 12.72
CA ASP A 72 -5.24 7.68 14.13
C ASP A 72 -3.89 8.36 14.40
N ILE A 73 -2.96 8.27 13.44
CA ILE A 73 -1.72 9.06 13.44
C ILE A 73 -2.04 10.55 13.49
N MET A 74 -2.99 11.03 12.67
CA MET A 74 -3.37 12.44 12.65
C MET A 74 -4.00 12.89 13.96
N GLU A 75 -4.86 12.08 14.55
CA GLU A 75 -5.46 12.35 15.87
C GLU A 75 -4.37 12.45 16.94
N ARG A 76 -3.49 11.45 17.04
CA ARG A 76 -2.39 11.43 18.02
C ARG A 76 -1.38 12.56 17.82
N LEU A 77 -1.14 13.01 16.59
CA LEU A 77 -0.32 14.19 16.31
C LEU A 77 -0.99 15.49 16.78
N THR A 78 -2.28 15.63 16.49
CA THR A 78 -3.07 16.83 16.86
C THR A 78 -3.25 16.93 18.38
N GLU A 79 -3.35 15.79 19.07
CA GLU A 79 -3.43 15.72 20.53
C GLU A 79 -2.09 16.07 21.21
N LYS A 80 -0.97 15.59 20.68
CA LYS A 80 0.36 15.83 21.27
C LYS A 80 0.86 17.24 21.03
N PHE A 81 0.57 17.82 19.86
CA PHE A 81 1.07 19.14 19.45
C PHE A 81 -0.10 20.13 19.33
N GLU A 82 -0.27 20.97 20.35
CA GLU A 82 -1.36 21.95 20.40
C GLU A 82 -1.30 22.93 19.22
N GLY A 83 -2.42 23.10 18.52
CA GLY A 83 -2.52 23.97 17.33
C GLY A 83 -1.91 23.37 16.06
N PHE A 84 -1.42 22.13 16.10
CA PHE A 84 -0.99 21.42 14.90
C PHE A 84 -2.20 20.91 14.12
N SER A 85 -2.35 21.35 12.87
CA SER A 85 -3.39 20.89 11.96
C SER A 85 -2.78 20.48 10.64
N ILE A 86 -3.11 19.28 10.18
CA ILE A 86 -2.54 18.68 8.98
C ILE A 86 -3.62 17.99 8.15
N SER A 87 -3.41 17.94 6.84
CA SER A 87 -4.24 17.14 5.93
C SER A 87 -3.65 15.75 5.68
N ASN A 88 -4.51 14.78 5.36
CA ASN A 88 -4.10 13.42 4.98
C ASN A 88 -3.02 13.39 3.88
N SER A 89 -3.10 14.29 2.89
CA SER A 89 -2.14 14.35 1.79
C SER A 89 -0.77 14.86 2.24
N GLN A 90 -0.72 15.85 3.15
CA GLN A 90 0.52 16.36 3.73
C GLN A 90 1.18 15.31 4.64
N LEU A 91 0.40 14.63 5.48
CA LEU A 91 0.94 13.56 6.32
C LEU A 91 1.52 12.44 5.45
N ASN A 92 0.77 11.97 4.45
CA ASN A 92 1.25 10.94 3.54
C ASN A 92 2.50 11.39 2.74
N HIS A 93 2.58 12.67 2.36
CA HIS A 93 3.77 13.22 1.74
C HIS A 93 4.99 13.15 2.67
N ASN A 94 4.83 13.57 3.93
CA ASN A 94 5.89 13.55 4.94
C ASN A 94 6.36 12.12 5.23
N LEU A 95 5.41 11.22 5.52
CA LEU A 95 5.69 9.80 5.76
C LEU A 95 6.50 9.20 4.59
N LYS A 96 6.10 9.50 3.36
CA LYS A 96 6.74 8.92 2.17
C LYS A 96 8.09 9.55 1.80
N ASN A 97 8.18 10.87 1.80
CA ASN A 97 9.34 11.56 1.22
C ASN A 97 10.38 11.94 2.26
N ASP A 98 9.94 12.30 3.47
CA ASP A 98 10.81 12.78 4.53
C ASP A 98 11.20 11.61 5.45
N LEU A 99 10.25 10.75 5.83
CA LEU A 99 10.50 9.56 6.65
C LEU A 99 10.75 8.27 5.87
N CYS A 100 10.65 8.30 4.53
CA CYS A 100 10.89 7.14 3.66
C CYS A 100 10.03 5.90 3.98
N LEU A 101 8.84 6.10 4.55
CA LEU A 101 7.88 5.05 4.89
C LEU A 101 6.95 4.74 3.71
N THR A 102 6.55 3.47 3.61
CA THR A 102 5.57 3.02 2.62
C THR A 102 4.28 2.61 3.32
N MET A 103 3.21 3.36 3.08
CA MET A 103 1.88 3.00 3.57
C MET A 103 1.27 1.92 2.68
N LYS A 104 0.74 0.86 3.30
CA LYS A 104 -0.02 -0.18 2.60
C LYS A 104 -1.51 -0.02 2.89
N LYS A 105 -2.32 -0.36 1.90
CA LYS A 105 -3.77 -0.50 2.09
C LYS A 105 -4.02 -1.74 2.97
N VAL A 106 -4.84 -1.58 4.00
CA VAL A 106 -5.26 -2.70 4.84
C VAL A 106 -6.05 -3.69 4.00
N THR A 107 -5.64 -4.95 4.03
CA THR A 107 -6.33 -6.08 3.40
C THR A 107 -6.86 -6.99 4.50
N PHE A 108 -8.15 -7.29 4.44
CA PHE A 108 -8.75 -8.25 5.37
C PHE A 108 -8.31 -9.66 4.98
N GLU A 109 -7.79 -10.40 5.95
CA GLU A 109 -7.57 -11.83 5.84
C GLU A 109 -8.61 -12.58 6.67
N ALA A 110 -8.92 -13.82 6.30
CA ALA A 110 -9.82 -14.65 7.08
C ALA A 110 -9.23 -14.88 8.48
N GLU A 111 -10.02 -14.68 9.55
CA GLU A 111 -9.57 -14.87 10.93
C GLU A 111 -8.96 -16.27 11.16
N ALA A 112 -9.58 -17.29 10.55
CA ALA A 112 -9.07 -18.66 10.57
C ALA A 112 -7.62 -18.74 10.08
N ARG A 113 -7.19 -17.94 9.10
CA ARG A 113 -5.82 -17.97 8.56
C ARG A 113 -4.76 -17.68 9.62
N ASN A 114 -5.07 -16.83 10.59
CA ASN A 114 -4.16 -16.39 11.65
C ASN A 114 -4.60 -16.90 13.04
N SER A 115 -5.47 -17.90 13.09
CA SER A 115 -5.81 -18.56 14.36
C SER A 115 -4.59 -19.32 14.90
N LYS A 116 -4.45 -19.36 16.24
CA LYS A 116 -3.32 -20.05 16.90
C LYS A 116 -3.20 -21.50 16.46
N GLU A 117 -4.35 -22.17 16.30
CA GLU A 117 -4.42 -23.56 15.84
C GLU A 117 -3.87 -23.72 14.41
N ASN A 118 -4.33 -22.90 13.45
CA ASN A 118 -3.87 -23.01 12.07
C ASN A 118 -2.40 -22.58 11.92
N LEU A 119 -1.92 -21.63 12.72
CA LEU A 119 -0.50 -21.27 12.77
C LEU A 119 0.35 -22.43 13.30
N GLN A 120 -0.10 -23.11 14.36
CA GLN A 120 0.58 -24.29 14.89
C GLN A 120 0.60 -25.43 13.86
N GLN A 121 -0.52 -25.71 13.20
CA GLN A 121 -0.58 -26.73 12.15
C GLN A 121 0.38 -26.44 11.00
N ARG A 122 0.50 -25.18 10.55
CA ARG A 122 1.50 -24.79 9.53
C ARG A 122 2.92 -24.99 10.01
N PHE A 123 3.20 -24.65 11.27
CA PHE A 123 4.51 -24.84 11.87
C PHE A 123 4.87 -26.32 11.95
N ASP A 124 3.98 -27.16 12.47
CA ASP A 124 4.20 -28.59 12.60
C ASP A 124 4.40 -29.24 11.23
N TRP A 125 3.61 -28.84 10.24
CA TRP A 125 3.75 -29.32 8.87
C TRP A 125 5.09 -28.88 8.26
N PHE A 126 5.48 -27.61 8.42
CA PHE A 126 6.80 -27.16 7.98
C PHE A 126 7.93 -27.96 8.65
N MET A 127 7.87 -28.14 9.97
CA MET A 127 8.89 -28.88 10.73
C MET A 127 8.99 -30.34 10.30
N GLN A 128 7.89 -30.97 9.90
CA GLN A 128 7.89 -32.33 9.37
C GLN A 128 8.68 -32.46 8.07
N TRP A 129 8.61 -31.44 7.20
CA TRP A 129 9.21 -31.49 5.86
C TRP A 129 10.53 -30.71 5.75
N LYS A 130 10.92 -29.89 6.74
CA LYS A 130 12.12 -29.05 6.66
C LYS A 130 13.42 -29.84 6.43
N ASP A 131 13.49 -31.06 6.97
CA ASP A 131 14.66 -31.95 6.87
C ASP A 131 14.46 -33.04 5.80
N SER A 132 13.38 -32.96 5.02
CA SER A 132 13.15 -33.87 3.90
C SER A 132 14.02 -33.48 2.69
N ASP A 133 14.44 -34.46 1.90
CA ASP A 133 15.19 -34.26 0.65
C ASP A 133 14.28 -33.82 -0.52
N ILE A 134 13.21 -33.06 -0.21
CA ILE A 134 12.28 -32.58 -1.23
C ILE A 134 12.86 -31.34 -1.88
N ASP A 135 13.31 -31.51 -3.11
CA ASP A 135 13.58 -30.40 -4.01
C ASP A 135 12.27 -29.87 -4.63
N PHE A 136 11.75 -28.77 -4.09
CA PHE A 136 10.57 -28.07 -4.60
C PHE A 136 10.71 -27.59 -6.05
N THR A 137 11.94 -27.46 -6.55
CA THR A 137 12.20 -27.03 -7.92
C THR A 137 12.24 -28.22 -8.87
N GLY A 138 12.90 -29.32 -8.52
CA GLY A 138 13.03 -30.51 -9.38
C GLY A 138 11.83 -31.46 -9.30
N ASN A 139 11.33 -31.74 -8.09
CA ASN A 139 10.51 -32.93 -7.82
C ASN A 139 9.04 -32.63 -7.47
N CYS A 140 8.61 -31.37 -7.52
CA CYS A 140 7.25 -30.97 -7.10
C CYS A 140 6.41 -30.40 -8.25
N VAL A 141 5.13 -30.77 -8.23
CA VAL A 141 4.07 -30.17 -9.06
C VAL A 141 3.06 -29.51 -8.12
N PHE A 142 2.78 -28.24 -8.34
CA PHE A 142 1.83 -27.45 -7.56
C PHE A 142 0.50 -27.41 -8.31
N ILE A 143 -0.58 -27.81 -7.65
CA ILE A 143 -1.94 -27.80 -8.20
C ILE A 143 -2.73 -26.72 -7.46
N ASP A 144 -3.36 -25.82 -8.21
CA ASP A 144 -4.19 -24.76 -7.65
C ASP A 144 -5.42 -24.48 -8.51
N GLU A 145 -6.46 -23.94 -7.88
CA GLU A 145 -7.69 -23.50 -8.52
C GLU A 145 -7.89 -21.99 -8.32
N ALA A 146 -7.81 -21.23 -9.40
CA ALA A 146 -7.92 -19.78 -9.37
C ALA A 146 -9.24 -19.31 -10.03
N GLY A 147 -9.94 -18.40 -9.35
CA GLY A 147 -11.15 -17.76 -9.87
C GLY A 147 -10.82 -16.61 -10.83
N PHE A 148 -11.41 -16.64 -12.03
CA PHE A 148 -11.25 -15.63 -13.07
C PHE A 148 -12.60 -14.95 -13.33
N HIS A 149 -12.70 -13.68 -12.94
CA HIS A 149 -13.78 -12.81 -13.39
C HIS A 149 -13.40 -12.21 -14.74
N ILE A 150 -14.25 -12.40 -15.75
CA ILE A 150 -14.03 -11.85 -17.10
C ILE A 150 -13.95 -10.31 -17.07
N ASN A 151 -14.59 -9.68 -16.08
CA ASN A 151 -14.53 -8.25 -15.83
C ASN A 151 -13.36 -7.88 -14.90
N MET A 152 -12.11 -8.11 -15.31
CA MET A 152 -10.94 -7.57 -14.59
C MET A 152 -10.72 -6.06 -14.86
N LEU A 153 -11.61 -5.41 -15.61
CA LEU A 153 -11.58 -3.98 -15.86
C LEU A 153 -12.30 -3.24 -14.71
N LEU A 154 -11.76 -2.08 -14.34
CA LEU A 154 -12.12 -1.22 -13.18
C LEU A 154 -13.58 -0.73 -13.11
N GLU A 155 -14.45 -1.17 -14.01
CA GLU A 155 -15.83 -0.70 -14.10
C GLU A 155 -16.78 -1.85 -13.73
N PRO A 156 -17.65 -1.69 -12.70
CA PRO A 156 -18.60 -2.72 -12.29
C PRO A 156 -19.77 -2.78 -13.28
N VAL A 157 -19.52 -3.32 -14.47
CA VAL A 157 -20.56 -3.52 -15.47
C VAL A 157 -20.98 -4.99 -15.44
N LEU A 158 -22.08 -5.23 -14.74
CA LEU A 158 -22.88 -6.45 -14.71
C LEU A 158 -22.22 -7.68 -14.07
N VAL A 159 -23.07 -8.48 -13.40
CA VAL A 159 -22.71 -9.76 -12.78
C VAL A 159 -22.38 -10.77 -13.87
N SER A 160 -21.11 -10.77 -14.29
CA SER A 160 -20.58 -11.73 -15.27
C SER A 160 -20.28 -13.08 -14.60
N PRO A 161 -20.53 -14.21 -15.28
CA PRO A 161 -20.15 -15.52 -14.75
C PRO A 161 -18.64 -15.61 -14.48
N SER A 162 -18.27 -15.96 -13.25
CA SER A 162 -16.88 -16.26 -12.88
C SER A 162 -16.50 -17.63 -13.42
N HIS A 163 -15.45 -17.70 -14.23
CA HIS A 163 -14.85 -18.97 -14.62
C HIS A 163 -13.80 -19.35 -13.60
N THR A 164 -13.49 -20.63 -13.49
CA THR A 164 -12.40 -21.09 -12.62
C THR A 164 -11.39 -21.82 -13.48
N ILE A 165 -10.10 -21.61 -13.23
CA ILE A 165 -9.03 -22.32 -13.92
C ILE A 165 -8.35 -23.22 -12.91
N ILE A 166 -8.25 -24.50 -13.23
CA ILE A 166 -7.36 -25.42 -12.53
C ILE A 166 -6.05 -25.49 -13.27
N GLY A 167 -4.96 -25.25 -12.55
CA GLY A 167 -3.60 -25.34 -13.06
C GLY A 167 -2.79 -26.38 -12.31
N ALA A 168 -1.86 -27.02 -13.01
CA ALA A 168 -0.74 -27.73 -12.42
C ALA A 168 0.57 -27.15 -12.99
N ILE A 169 1.47 -26.70 -12.12
CA ILE A 169 2.73 -26.07 -12.51
C ILE A 169 3.91 -26.77 -11.86
N HIS A 170 5.00 -26.87 -12.62
CA HIS A 170 6.34 -27.23 -12.16
C HIS A 170 7.24 -26.00 -12.29
N SER A 171 8.37 -25.96 -11.59
CA SER A 171 9.28 -24.80 -11.61
C SER A 171 9.74 -24.41 -13.03
N GLY A 172 9.86 -25.39 -13.94
CA GLY A 172 10.31 -25.17 -15.32
C GLY A 172 9.19 -25.02 -16.34
N SER A 173 7.93 -25.34 -15.99
CA SER A 173 6.85 -25.34 -16.99
C SER A 173 5.44 -25.39 -16.39
N VAL A 174 4.47 -24.97 -17.20
CA VAL A 174 3.06 -25.23 -16.94
C VAL A 174 2.71 -26.60 -17.51
N LEU A 175 2.30 -27.53 -16.63
CA LEU A 175 2.01 -28.92 -17.01
C LEU A 175 0.56 -29.10 -17.46
N PHE A 176 -0.37 -28.40 -16.81
CA PHE A 176 -1.80 -28.52 -17.09
C PHE A 176 -2.53 -27.23 -16.80
N VAL A 177 -3.44 -26.84 -17.68
CA VAL A 177 -4.38 -25.73 -17.47
C VAL A 177 -5.72 -26.11 -18.05
N GLN A 178 -6.77 -26.03 -17.24
CA GLN A 178 -8.13 -26.28 -17.68
C GLN A 178 -9.07 -25.17 -17.20
N LEU A 179 -9.74 -24.53 -18.16
CA LEU A 179 -10.85 -23.62 -17.89
C LEU A 179 -12.11 -24.43 -17.57
N ARG A 180 -12.64 -24.26 -16.36
CA ARG A 180 -13.95 -24.79 -15.97
C ARG A 180 -15.06 -23.80 -16.28
N LYS A 181 -16.18 -24.35 -16.75
CA LYS A 181 -17.39 -23.57 -16.96
C LYS A 181 -17.95 -23.11 -15.60
N PRO A 182 -18.51 -21.90 -15.53
CA PRO A 182 -19.22 -21.44 -14.34
C PRO A 182 -20.34 -22.43 -14.00
N PRO A 183 -20.60 -22.69 -12.71
CA PRO A 183 -21.78 -23.46 -12.30
C PRO A 183 -23.04 -22.81 -12.88
N SER A 184 -24.00 -23.62 -13.33
CA SER A 184 -25.29 -23.10 -13.79
C SER A 184 -25.93 -22.28 -12.67
N LYS A 185 -26.54 -21.14 -13.01
CA LYS A 185 -27.30 -20.34 -12.04
C LYS A 185 -28.32 -21.27 -11.39
N LYS A 186 -28.20 -21.52 -10.08
CA LYS A 186 -29.31 -22.13 -9.33
C LYS A 186 -30.47 -21.15 -9.47
N GLU A 187 -31.59 -21.62 -10.03
CA GLU A 187 -32.82 -20.83 -10.01
C GLU A 187 -33.09 -20.45 -8.54
N PRO A 188 -33.41 -19.18 -8.24
CA PRO A 188 -33.88 -18.84 -6.91
C PRO A 188 -35.09 -19.72 -6.64
N LEU A 189 -35.06 -20.44 -5.51
CA LEU A 189 -36.17 -21.27 -5.04
C LEU A 189 -37.39 -20.37 -4.86
N GLY A 190 -38.18 -20.25 -5.92
CA GLY A 190 -39.29 -19.33 -6.02
C GLY A 190 -40.47 -19.81 -5.20
N GLN A 191 -40.81 -19.00 -4.20
CA GLN A 191 -42.11 -18.82 -3.56
C GLN A 191 -43.27 -19.54 -4.25
N GLN A 192 -44.00 -20.37 -3.48
CA GLN A 192 -45.32 -20.86 -3.87
C GLN A 192 -46.22 -19.67 -4.21
N THR A 193 -46.43 -19.41 -5.50
CA THR A 193 -47.47 -18.50 -5.96
C THR A 193 -48.77 -19.29 -6.02
N SER A 194 -49.69 -18.96 -5.12
CA SER A 194 -51.05 -19.45 -5.10
C SER A 194 -51.75 -19.22 -6.45
N LYS A 195 -52.07 -20.30 -7.16
CA LYS A 195 -52.87 -20.28 -8.39
C LYS A 195 -54.26 -19.69 -8.12
N LYS A 196 -54.51 -18.48 -8.62
CA LYS A 196 -55.87 -17.92 -8.71
C LYS A 196 -56.63 -18.64 -9.83
N ARG A 197 -57.61 -19.47 -9.48
CA ARG A 197 -58.52 -20.15 -10.43
C ARG A 197 -59.30 -19.10 -11.24
N LYS A 198 -59.22 -19.18 -12.56
CA LYS A 198 -60.07 -18.43 -13.50
C LYS A 198 -61.32 -19.29 -13.76
N THR A 199 -62.46 -18.90 -13.21
CA THR A 199 -63.77 -19.48 -13.54
C THR A 199 -64.20 -18.98 -14.91
N THR A 200 -64.32 -19.87 -15.88
CA THR A 200 -65.03 -19.63 -17.13
C THR A 200 -66.51 -19.91 -16.92
N ASN A 201 -67.34 -18.87 -16.91
CA ASN A 201 -68.78 -18.98 -17.14
C ASN A 201 -69.01 -19.32 -18.62
N LYS A 202 -69.74 -20.40 -18.89
CA LYS A 202 -70.48 -20.57 -20.14
C LYS A 202 -71.95 -20.35 -19.80
N GLY A 203 -72.60 -19.50 -20.59
CA GLY A 203 -74.06 -19.41 -20.66
C GLY A 203 -74.65 -20.62 -21.36
#